data_AF-A0A655FKL2-F1
#
_entry.id   AF-A0A655FKL2-F1
#
_cell.length_a   1.000
_cell.length_b   1.000
_cell.length_c   1.000
_cell.angle_alpha   90.00
_cell.angle_beta   90.00
_cell.angle_gamma   90.00
#
_symmetry.space_group_name_H-M   'P 1'
#
loop_
_entity.id
_entity.type
_entity.pdbx_description
1 polymer ?
#
loop_
_entity_poly.entity_id
_entity_poly.type
_entity_poly.pdbx_seq_one_letter_code
_entity_poly.pdbx_strand_id
1 'polypeptide(L)'
;MHAATLLPFIGRLLAARYAELNTAIGTNWFPGTTPEVVSYPATIGVLSGSLGAVDANQSIAIGQQMLHNEILAATASGQPVTVAGLSMGSMVIDRELAYLAIDPNAPPSSALTFVELAGPERGLAQTYLPVGTTIPIAGYTVGNAPESQYNTSVVYSQYDIWADPPDRPWNLLAGANALMGAAYFHDLTAYAAPQQGIEIAAVTSSLGGTTTTYMIPSPTLPLLLPLKQIGVPDWIVGGLNNVLKPLVDAGYSQYAPTAGPYFSHGNLVW
;
A
#
# COMPACT_ATOMS: atom_id res chain seq x y z
N MET A 1 3.18 1.66 10.65
CA MET A 1 2.47 2.95 10.40
C MET A 1 1.23 2.72 9.52
N HIS A 2 0.10 3.39 9.75
CA HIS A 2 -1.13 3.28 8.93
C HIS A 2 -1.94 4.60 8.91
N ALA A 3 -2.72 4.84 7.85
CA ALA A 3 -3.62 6.01 7.70
C ALA A 3 -5.10 5.68 7.82
N ALA A 4 -5.89 6.67 8.21
CA ALA A 4 -7.33 6.53 8.36
C ALA A 4 -8.05 6.23 7.02
N THR A 5 -8.82 5.15 6.96
CA THR A 5 -9.62 4.76 5.78
C THR A 5 -10.77 5.73 5.50
N LEU A 6 -11.00 6.03 4.22
CA LEU A 6 -11.93 7.01 3.65
C LEU A 6 -13.45 6.68 3.73
N LEU A 7 -13.93 5.94 4.74
CA LEU A 7 -15.38 5.78 4.97
C LEU A 7 -15.83 6.47 6.27
N PRO A 8 -16.59 7.59 6.19
CA PRO A 8 -16.99 8.33 7.37
C PRO A 8 -18.31 7.78 7.92
N PHE A 9 -18.33 6.61 8.56
CA PHE A 9 -19.44 6.26 9.46
C PHE A 9 -18.92 5.34 10.59
N ILE A 10 -19.11 5.80 11.84
CA ILE A 10 -18.92 5.08 13.14
C ILE A 10 -17.55 5.31 13.84
N GLY A 11 -17.36 6.49 14.44
CA GLY A 11 -16.10 6.94 15.07
C GLY A 11 -15.66 6.32 16.41
N ARG A 12 -16.36 5.34 17.00
CA ARG A 12 -15.92 4.68 18.25
C ARG A 12 -15.47 3.22 18.09
N LEU A 13 -15.98 2.50 17.09
CA LEU A 13 -15.50 1.15 16.73
C LEU A 13 -14.16 1.22 15.98
N LEU A 14 -13.90 2.32 15.27
CA LEU A 14 -12.71 2.52 14.45
C LEU A 14 -11.43 2.66 15.29
N ALA A 15 -11.45 3.35 16.43
CA ALA A 15 -10.24 3.58 17.24
C ALA A 15 -9.63 2.29 17.84
N ALA A 16 -10.47 1.36 18.29
CA ALA A 16 -10.00 0.04 18.75
C ALA A 16 -9.44 -0.79 17.58
N ARG A 17 -10.14 -0.78 16.44
CA ARG A 17 -9.67 -1.41 15.19
C ARG A 17 -8.36 -0.80 14.69
N TYR A 18 -8.14 0.51 14.88
CA TYR A 18 -6.88 1.19 14.54
C TYR A 18 -5.72 0.77 15.44
N ALA A 19 -5.94 0.67 16.75
CA ALA A 19 -4.90 0.22 17.69
C ALA A 19 -4.51 -1.25 17.43
N GLU A 20 -5.52 -2.11 17.20
CA GLU A 20 -5.31 -3.52 16.84
C GLU A 20 -4.64 -3.69 15.47
N LEU A 21 -4.98 -2.87 14.49
CA LEU A 21 -4.34 -2.91 13.17
C LEU A 21 -2.89 -2.43 13.25
N ASN A 22 -2.62 -1.31 13.95
CA ASN A 22 -1.27 -0.75 14.05
C ASN A 22 -0.25 -1.69 14.69
N THR A 23 -0.64 -2.43 15.72
CA THR A 23 0.22 -3.42 16.36
C THR A 23 0.33 -4.71 15.55
N ALA A 24 -0.58 -4.94 14.61
CA ALA A 24 -0.62 -6.18 13.84
C ALA A 24 0.06 -6.09 12.45
N ILE A 25 0.40 -4.89 11.98
CA ILE A 25 1.09 -4.69 10.70
C ILE A 25 2.39 -5.49 10.65
N GLY A 26 2.48 -6.39 9.66
CA GLY A 26 3.67 -7.21 9.42
C GLY A 26 3.86 -8.36 10.41
N THR A 27 2.93 -8.61 11.34
CA THR A 27 3.06 -9.69 12.34
C THR A 27 3.31 -11.07 11.73
N ASN A 28 2.69 -11.36 10.60
CA ASN A 28 2.87 -12.62 9.87
C ASN A 28 4.13 -12.64 8.98
N TRP A 29 4.77 -11.49 8.75
CA TRP A 29 6.09 -11.39 8.11
C TRP A 29 7.22 -11.53 9.13
N PHE A 30 7.00 -11.06 10.36
CA PHE A 30 8.03 -10.96 11.40
C PHE A 30 7.59 -11.66 12.71
N PRO A 31 7.38 -12.98 12.68
CA PRO A 31 6.94 -13.71 13.85
C PRO A 31 7.97 -13.60 14.98
N GLY A 32 7.48 -13.36 16.20
CA GLY A 32 8.34 -13.27 17.40
C GLY A 32 8.99 -11.90 17.63
N THR A 33 8.64 -10.88 16.85
CA THR A 33 9.03 -9.48 17.12
C THR A 33 8.02 -8.78 18.02
N THR A 34 8.47 -7.75 18.75
CA THR A 34 7.58 -6.83 19.49
C THR A 34 7.45 -5.54 18.69
N PRO A 35 6.24 -5.17 18.22
CA PRO A 35 6.08 -4.00 17.37
C PRO A 35 6.16 -2.70 18.19
N GLU A 36 6.99 -1.77 17.73
CA GLU A 36 7.01 -0.38 18.21
C GLU A 36 6.26 0.50 17.21
N VAL A 37 5.18 1.13 17.66
CA VAL A 37 4.29 1.90 16.78
C VAL A 37 4.80 3.33 16.67
N VAL A 38 5.22 3.73 15.46
CA VAL A 38 5.51 5.12 15.15
C VAL A 38 4.22 5.94 15.15
N SER A 39 4.11 6.85 16.10
CA SER A 39 2.95 7.74 16.26
C SER A 39 3.14 9.02 15.45
N TYR A 40 2.20 9.32 14.55
CA TYR A 40 2.17 10.53 13.73
C TYR A 40 0.71 10.85 13.34
N PRO A 41 0.41 12.04 12.77
CA PRO A 41 -0.98 12.45 12.55
C PRO A 41 -1.81 11.52 11.67
N ALA A 42 -1.20 10.92 10.64
CA ALA A 42 -1.84 10.01 9.69
C ALA A 42 -3.14 10.56 9.04
N THR A 43 -3.10 11.82 8.61
CA THR A 43 -4.25 12.58 8.08
C THR A 43 -4.02 13.03 6.63
N ILE A 44 -5.13 13.23 5.91
CA ILE A 44 -5.19 13.79 4.55
C ILE A 44 -5.96 15.13 4.54
N GLY A 45 -5.66 15.97 5.54
CA GLY A 45 -6.34 17.25 5.73
C GLY A 45 -7.83 17.09 6.04
N VAL A 46 -8.66 17.95 5.43
CA VAL A 46 -10.10 17.99 5.66
C VAL A 46 -10.83 16.69 5.31
N LEU A 47 -10.26 15.88 4.41
CA LEU A 47 -10.82 14.57 4.04
C LEU A 47 -10.78 13.56 5.21
N SER A 48 -9.94 13.79 6.22
CA SER A 48 -9.94 13.01 7.47
C SER A 48 -11.04 13.43 8.45
N GLY A 49 -11.98 14.30 8.05
CA GLY A 49 -13.14 14.69 8.86
C GLY A 49 -12.83 15.73 9.94
N SER A 50 -11.68 16.39 9.89
CA SER A 50 -11.27 17.43 10.83
C SER A 50 -10.71 18.66 10.10
N LEU A 51 -11.24 19.84 10.39
CA LEU A 51 -10.77 21.11 9.83
C LEU A 51 -9.40 21.55 10.37
N GLY A 52 -8.95 20.97 11.49
CA GLY A 52 -7.62 21.21 12.07
C GLY A 52 -6.60 20.13 11.74
N ALA A 53 -6.98 19.12 10.94
CA ALA A 53 -6.05 18.08 10.51
C ALA A 53 -5.03 18.65 9.52
N VAL A 54 -3.76 18.28 9.72
CA VAL A 54 -2.69 18.59 8.77
C VAL A 54 -2.94 17.86 7.45
N ASP A 55 -2.49 18.46 6.34
CA ASP A 55 -2.60 17.83 5.03
C ASP A 55 -1.71 16.58 4.90
N ALA A 56 -1.85 15.84 3.80
CA ALA A 56 -1.13 14.60 3.58
C ALA A 56 0.39 14.82 3.56
N ASN A 57 0.88 15.85 2.87
CA ASN A 57 2.32 16.13 2.80
C ASN A 57 2.91 16.43 4.18
N GLN A 58 2.25 17.28 4.98
CA GLN A 58 2.68 17.59 6.33
C GLN A 58 2.58 16.36 7.25
N SER A 59 1.52 15.56 7.12
CA SER A 59 1.36 14.32 7.87
C SER A 59 2.50 13.33 7.59
N ILE A 60 2.82 13.11 6.31
CA ILE A 60 3.90 12.23 5.88
C ILE A 60 5.26 12.74 6.36
N ALA A 61 5.51 14.05 6.28
CA ALA A 61 6.75 14.66 6.75
C ALA A 61 6.94 14.48 8.28
N ILE A 62 5.89 14.67 9.07
CA ILE A 62 5.94 14.40 10.51
C ILE A 62 6.18 12.90 10.76
N GLY A 63 5.49 12.03 10.02
CA GLY A 63 5.69 10.58 10.10
C GLY A 63 7.13 10.17 9.82
N GLN A 64 7.77 10.77 8.81
CA GLN A 64 9.15 10.46 8.43
C GLN A 64 10.11 10.85 9.56
N GLN A 65 9.97 12.05 10.13
CA GLN A 65 10.80 12.49 11.24
C GLN A 65 10.65 11.59 12.48
N MET A 66 9.41 11.17 12.79
CA MET A 66 9.17 10.26 13.90
C MET A 66 9.76 8.88 13.62
N LEU A 67 9.58 8.34 12.41
CA LEU A 67 10.17 7.07 12.01
C LEU A 67 11.71 7.11 12.09
N HIS A 68 12.33 8.18 11.60
CA HIS A 68 13.78 8.35 11.64
C HIS A 68 14.34 8.25 13.06
N ASN A 69 13.71 8.95 14.01
CA ASN A 69 14.12 8.93 15.41
C ASN A 69 14.03 7.51 16.01
N GLU A 70 12.94 6.79 15.73
CA GLU A 70 12.77 5.40 16.19
C GLU A 70 13.78 4.45 15.54
N ILE A 71 14.10 4.63 14.25
CA ILE A 71 15.15 3.87 13.56
C ILE A 71 16.50 4.06 14.24
N LEU A 72 16.90 5.30 14.51
CA LEU A 72 18.18 5.58 15.18
C LEU A 72 18.21 5.00 16.60
N ALA A 73 17.11 5.12 17.34
CA ALA A 73 17.01 4.56 18.69
C ALA A 73 17.10 3.02 18.69
N ALA A 74 16.37 2.35 17.81
CA ALA A 74 16.33 0.89 17.73
C ALA A 74 17.66 0.30 17.23
N THR A 75 18.27 0.93 16.23
CA THR A 75 19.56 0.47 15.66
C THR A 75 20.76 0.75 16.56
N ALA A 76 20.66 1.65 17.54
CA ALA A 76 21.73 1.91 18.51
C ALA A 76 22.13 0.66 19.33
N SER A 77 21.23 -0.32 19.44
CA SER A 77 21.48 -1.60 20.12
C SER A 77 22.29 -2.60 19.26
N GLY A 78 22.50 -2.31 17.98
CA GLY A 78 23.17 -3.19 17.01
C GLY A 78 22.32 -4.34 16.50
N GLN A 79 21.03 -4.42 16.86
CA GLN A 79 20.10 -5.42 16.32
C GLN A 79 19.53 -4.98 14.97
N PRO A 80 19.29 -5.89 14.02
CA PRO A 80 18.57 -5.59 12.79
C PRO A 80 17.13 -5.14 13.11
N VAL A 81 16.68 -4.09 12.44
CA VAL A 81 15.35 -3.52 12.58
C VAL A 81 14.60 -3.71 11.26
N THR A 82 13.34 -4.11 11.38
CA THR A 82 12.43 -4.17 10.24
C THR A 82 11.36 -3.09 10.40
N VAL A 83 11.15 -2.31 9.34
CA VAL A 83 10.18 -1.23 9.31
C VAL A 83 9.01 -1.63 8.41
N ALA A 84 7.79 -1.61 8.94
CA ALA A 84 6.59 -1.96 8.18
C ALA A 84 5.54 -0.82 8.16
N GLY A 85 4.96 -0.57 6.99
CA GLY A 85 4.01 0.52 6.77
C GLY A 85 2.88 0.11 5.85
N LEU A 86 1.63 0.33 6.28
CA LEU A 86 0.40 0.11 5.52
C LEU A 86 -0.13 1.44 4.97
N SER A 87 -0.58 1.46 3.72
CA SER A 87 -1.23 2.63 3.10
C SER A 87 -0.32 3.87 3.17
N MET A 88 -0.74 5.00 3.76
CA MET A 88 0.14 6.17 3.96
C MET A 88 1.45 5.85 4.71
N GLY A 89 1.46 4.82 5.55
CA GLY A 89 2.68 4.36 6.22
C GLY A 89 3.76 3.91 5.23
N SER A 90 3.39 3.36 4.07
CA SER A 90 4.35 3.06 3.00
C SER A 90 4.95 4.33 2.39
N MET A 91 4.15 5.39 2.29
CA MET A 91 4.61 6.69 1.79
C MET A 91 5.54 7.38 2.78
N VAL A 92 5.33 7.16 4.08
CA VAL A 92 6.30 7.59 5.10
C VAL A 92 7.61 6.82 4.95
N ILE A 93 7.55 5.50 4.72
CA ILE A 93 8.74 4.67 4.42
C ILE A 93 9.48 5.21 3.20
N ASP A 94 8.78 5.55 2.10
CA ASP A 94 9.43 6.14 0.92
C ASP A 94 10.20 7.43 1.26
N ARG A 95 9.64 8.27 2.13
CA ARG A 95 10.27 9.54 2.49
C ARG A 95 11.48 9.32 3.39
N GLU A 96 11.42 8.31 4.26
CA GLU A 96 12.56 7.89 5.07
C GLU A 96 13.66 7.25 4.24
N LEU A 97 13.33 6.34 3.32
CA LEU A 97 14.29 5.73 2.40
C LEU A 97 15.02 6.79 1.57
N ALA A 98 14.30 7.80 1.07
CA ALA A 98 14.91 8.92 0.35
C ALA A 98 15.86 9.74 1.25
N TYR A 99 15.50 9.94 2.51
CA TYR A 99 16.33 10.67 3.48
C TYR A 99 17.59 9.89 3.86
N LEU A 100 17.45 8.61 4.22
CA LEU A 100 18.57 7.74 4.59
C LEU A 100 19.53 7.47 3.43
N ALA A 101 19.08 7.55 2.18
CA ALA A 101 19.93 7.39 1.00
C ALA A 101 21.02 8.47 0.88
N ILE A 102 20.83 9.64 1.50
CA ILE A 102 21.75 10.78 1.46
C ILE A 102 22.33 11.15 2.83
N ASP A 103 21.86 10.55 3.91
CA ASP A 103 22.33 10.83 5.26
C ASP A 103 23.69 10.14 5.51
N PRO A 104 24.77 10.89 5.80
CA PRO A 104 26.07 10.31 6.10
C PRO A 104 26.08 9.48 7.40
N ASN A 105 25.08 9.63 8.27
CA ASN A 105 24.93 8.87 9.50
C ASN A 105 23.90 7.73 9.40
N ALA A 106 23.39 7.45 8.19
CA ALA A 106 22.41 6.40 7.98
C ALA A 106 22.94 5.04 8.50
N PRO A 107 22.11 4.23 9.19
CA PRO A 107 22.49 2.88 9.58
C PRO A 107 22.96 2.04 8.38
N PRO A 108 23.89 1.09 8.54
CA PRO A 108 24.34 0.27 7.42
C PRO A 108 23.18 -0.52 6.82
N SER A 109 23.27 -0.88 5.53
CA SER A 109 22.20 -1.59 4.81
C SER A 109 21.76 -2.91 5.46
N SER A 110 22.67 -3.58 6.18
CA SER A 110 22.37 -4.80 6.93
C SER A 110 21.57 -4.58 8.22
N ALA A 111 21.44 -3.34 8.69
CA ALA A 111 20.72 -3.01 9.91
C ALA A 111 19.21 -2.80 9.66
N LEU A 112 18.78 -2.49 8.43
CA LEU A 112 17.39 -2.16 8.12
C LEU A 112 16.84 -2.99 6.97
N THR A 113 15.57 -3.37 7.09
CA THR A 113 14.77 -3.90 5.99
C THR A 113 13.38 -3.26 6.05
N PHE A 114 12.80 -2.95 4.90
CA PHE A 114 11.54 -2.23 4.80
C PHE A 114 10.46 -3.11 4.17
N VAL A 115 9.23 -2.98 4.66
CA VAL A 115 8.06 -3.63 4.07
C VAL A 115 6.92 -2.64 3.92
N GLU A 116 6.55 -2.39 2.68
CA GLU A 116 5.46 -1.52 2.28
C GLU A 116 4.24 -2.35 1.91
N LEU A 117 3.10 -2.06 2.54
CA LEU A 117 1.87 -2.83 2.42
C LEU A 117 0.78 -1.92 1.86
N ALA A 118 0.11 -2.37 0.80
CA ALA A 118 -1.00 -1.66 0.16
C ALA A 118 -0.72 -0.17 -0.12
N GLY A 119 0.48 0.14 -0.63
CA GLY A 119 0.95 1.51 -0.81
C GLY A 119 0.30 2.24 -1.99
N PRO A 120 -0.39 3.38 -1.77
CA PRO A 120 -1.08 4.09 -2.85
C PRO A 120 -0.16 4.87 -3.80
N GLU A 121 1.09 5.12 -3.40
CA GLU A 121 2.09 5.76 -4.26
C GLU A 121 2.34 4.92 -5.51
N ARG A 122 2.71 3.64 -5.32
CA ARG A 122 3.04 2.68 -6.39
C ARG A 122 1.80 2.13 -7.11
N GLY A 123 0.60 2.37 -6.58
CA GLY A 123 -0.67 1.98 -7.17
C GLY A 123 -1.39 3.16 -7.84
N LEU A 124 -2.43 3.67 -7.16
CA LEU A 124 -3.33 4.70 -7.69
C LEU A 124 -2.59 5.96 -8.18
N ALA A 125 -1.63 6.46 -7.42
CA ALA A 125 -0.91 7.69 -7.77
C ALA A 125 -0.05 7.47 -9.03
N GLN A 126 0.85 6.49 -9.03
CA GLN A 126 1.69 6.18 -10.19
C GLN A 126 0.90 5.73 -11.42
N THR A 127 -0.29 5.15 -11.28
CA THR A 127 -1.10 4.80 -12.45
C THR A 127 -1.61 6.06 -13.15
N TYR A 128 -2.21 6.99 -12.39
CA TYR A 128 -3.01 8.07 -12.94
C TYR A 128 -2.37 9.45 -12.93
N LEU A 129 -1.27 9.65 -12.22
CA LEU A 129 -0.68 10.96 -12.00
C LEU A 129 0.81 10.97 -12.34
N PRO A 130 1.30 12.00 -13.04
CA PRO A 130 2.74 12.26 -13.14
C PRO A 130 3.32 12.62 -11.77
N VAL A 131 4.58 12.27 -11.56
CA VAL A 131 5.37 12.70 -10.40
C VAL A 131 5.38 14.22 -10.32
N GLY A 132 5.27 14.76 -9.10
CA GLY A 132 5.15 16.19 -8.84
C GLY A 132 3.73 16.74 -9.00
N THR A 133 2.76 15.94 -9.44
CA THR A 133 1.36 16.36 -9.45
C THR A 133 0.86 16.55 -8.01
N THR A 134 0.27 17.71 -7.75
CA THR A 134 -0.37 18.01 -6.46
C THR A 134 -1.87 17.78 -6.56
N ILE A 135 -2.43 17.06 -5.58
CA ILE A 135 -3.86 16.86 -5.35
C ILE A 135 -4.29 17.87 -4.27
N PRO A 136 -4.85 19.04 -4.63
CA PRO A 136 -5.04 20.13 -3.68
C PRO A 136 -5.97 19.79 -2.52
N ILE A 137 -7.03 19.01 -2.78
CA ILE A 137 -8.00 18.64 -1.75
C ILE A 137 -7.42 17.72 -0.66
N ALA A 138 -6.40 16.94 -0.99
CA ALA A 138 -5.66 16.10 -0.05
C ALA A 138 -4.43 16.81 0.53
N GLY A 139 -4.00 17.92 -0.09
CA GLY A 139 -2.68 18.53 0.11
C GLY A 139 -1.57 17.49 -0.03
N TYR A 140 -1.64 16.71 -1.10
CA TYR A 140 -0.71 15.63 -1.39
C TYR A 140 0.04 15.91 -2.69
N THR A 141 1.35 15.62 -2.73
CA THR A 141 2.17 15.71 -3.95
C THR A 141 2.80 14.36 -4.26
N VAL A 142 2.57 13.85 -5.47
CA VAL A 142 3.07 12.55 -5.94
C VAL A 142 4.60 12.54 -5.95
N GLY A 143 5.18 11.54 -5.30
CA GLY A 143 6.62 11.34 -5.22
C GLY A 143 7.11 10.26 -6.19
N ASN A 144 8.44 10.10 -6.25
CA ASN A 144 9.05 8.91 -6.85
C ASN A 144 9.22 7.82 -5.78
N ALA A 145 9.15 6.56 -6.21
CA ALA A 145 9.74 5.48 -5.42
C ALA A 145 11.26 5.77 -5.28
N PRO A 146 11.79 5.86 -4.05
CA PRO A 146 13.19 6.22 -3.83
C PRO A 146 14.12 5.06 -4.16
N GLU A 147 15.31 5.37 -4.70
CA GLU A 147 16.44 4.45 -4.63
C GLU A 147 17.06 4.54 -3.24
N SER A 148 17.44 3.40 -2.68
CA SER A 148 18.18 3.34 -1.40
C SER A 148 19.12 2.14 -1.35
N GLN A 149 20.00 2.14 -0.35
CA GLN A 149 20.87 1.03 0.02
C GLN A 149 20.14 -0.12 0.75
N TYR A 150 18.87 0.04 1.09
CA TYR A 150 18.11 -0.94 1.88
C TYR A 150 17.23 -1.82 1.01
N ASN A 151 17.01 -3.04 1.46
CA ASN A 151 16.05 -3.93 0.83
C ASN A 151 14.63 -3.56 1.25
N THR A 152 13.73 -3.53 0.26
CA THR A 152 12.31 -3.19 0.46
C THR A 152 11.42 -4.25 -0.16
N SER A 153 10.50 -4.82 0.61
CA SER A 153 9.40 -5.63 0.06
C SER A 153 8.18 -4.76 -0.12
N VAL A 154 7.69 -4.64 -1.36
CA VAL A 154 6.41 -3.98 -1.66
C VAL A 154 5.36 -5.05 -1.83
N VAL A 155 4.27 -4.97 -1.08
CA VAL A 155 3.25 -6.02 -1.01
C VAL A 155 1.88 -5.41 -1.20
N TYR A 156 1.10 -5.93 -2.13
CA TYR A 156 -0.27 -5.48 -2.35
C TYR A 156 -1.22 -6.65 -2.62
N SER A 157 -2.51 -6.44 -2.32
CA SER A 157 -3.55 -7.40 -2.69
C SER A 157 -4.08 -7.12 -4.08
N GLN A 158 -4.24 -8.17 -4.89
CA GLN A 158 -4.84 -8.07 -6.21
C GLN A 158 -6.23 -7.42 -6.13
N TYR A 159 -6.46 -6.44 -6.99
CA TYR A 159 -7.66 -5.61 -7.08
C TYR A 159 -7.89 -4.64 -5.92
N ASP A 160 -6.93 -4.37 -5.04
CA ASP A 160 -7.07 -3.25 -4.11
C ASP A 160 -6.93 -1.92 -4.85
N ILE A 161 -7.98 -1.11 -5.00
CA ILE A 161 -7.92 0.12 -5.80
C ILE A 161 -6.79 1.09 -5.41
N TRP A 162 -6.33 1.05 -4.16
CA TRP A 162 -5.25 1.93 -3.71
C TRP A 162 -3.90 1.47 -4.25
N ALA A 163 -3.62 0.16 -4.19
CA ALA A 163 -2.31 -0.41 -4.49
C ALA A 163 -2.24 -1.12 -5.85
N ASP A 164 -3.37 -1.62 -6.35
CA ASP A 164 -3.62 -2.28 -7.63
C ASP A 164 -4.91 -1.72 -8.28
N PRO A 165 -4.93 -0.43 -8.67
CA PRO A 165 -6.03 0.13 -9.44
C PRO A 165 -6.11 -0.50 -10.85
N PRO A 166 -7.31 -0.62 -11.45
CA PRO A 166 -7.37 -0.85 -12.89
C PRO A 166 -6.72 0.32 -13.60
N ASP A 167 -5.92 0.06 -14.63
CA ASP A 167 -5.24 1.08 -15.44
C ASP A 167 -6.02 1.42 -16.73
N ARG A 168 -7.17 0.77 -16.96
CA ARG A 168 -8.14 1.09 -18.00
C ARG A 168 -9.42 1.62 -17.36
N PRO A 169 -9.51 2.92 -17.03
CA PRO A 169 -10.61 3.48 -16.23
C PRO A 169 -11.99 3.35 -16.89
N TRP A 170 -12.04 3.11 -18.21
CA TRP A 170 -13.28 2.83 -18.93
C TRP A 170 -13.84 1.42 -18.67
N ASN A 171 -13.08 0.50 -18.08
CA ASN A 171 -13.58 -0.79 -17.62
C ASN A 171 -14.26 -0.61 -16.25
N LEU A 172 -15.53 -0.21 -16.28
CA LEU A 172 -16.32 0.07 -15.08
C LEU A 172 -16.51 -1.17 -14.19
N LEU A 173 -16.51 -2.37 -14.78
CA LEU A 173 -16.59 -3.62 -14.01
C LEU A 173 -15.32 -3.85 -13.18
N ALA A 174 -14.16 -3.59 -13.76
CA ALA A 174 -12.88 -3.62 -13.05
C ALA A 174 -12.85 -2.56 -11.93
N GLY A 175 -13.35 -1.34 -12.21
CA GLY A 175 -13.48 -0.29 -11.19
C GLY A 175 -14.37 -0.70 -10.01
N ALA A 176 -15.55 -1.28 -10.28
CA ALA A 176 -16.44 -1.78 -9.23
C ALA A 176 -15.78 -2.93 -8.44
N ASN A 177 -15.08 -3.83 -9.12
CA ASN A 177 -14.32 -4.89 -8.47
C ASN A 177 -13.21 -4.33 -7.57
N ALA A 178 -12.49 -3.30 -8.03
CA ALA A 178 -11.39 -2.72 -7.29
C ALA A 178 -11.84 -2.00 -6.01
N LEU A 179 -12.98 -1.32 -6.06
CA LEU A 179 -13.61 -0.73 -4.87
C LEU A 179 -13.95 -1.79 -3.82
N MET A 180 -14.46 -2.93 -4.28
CA MET A 180 -14.71 -4.08 -3.40
C MET A 180 -13.39 -4.70 -2.90
N GLY A 181 -12.34 -4.70 -3.71
CA GLY A 181 -11.00 -5.13 -3.28
C GLY A 181 -10.44 -4.24 -2.18
N ALA A 182 -10.61 -2.93 -2.28
CA ALA A 182 -10.23 -2.02 -1.20
C ALA A 182 -10.99 -2.33 0.10
N ALA A 183 -12.31 -2.53 0.02
CA ALA A 183 -13.15 -2.81 1.19
C ALA A 183 -12.81 -4.13 1.90
N TYR A 184 -12.36 -5.15 1.16
CA TYR A 184 -12.11 -6.48 1.69
C TYR A 184 -10.63 -6.77 1.95
N PHE A 185 -9.71 -6.17 1.20
CA PHE A 185 -8.30 -6.58 1.18
C PHE A 185 -7.32 -5.50 1.63
N HIS A 186 -7.66 -4.19 1.56
CA HIS A 186 -6.69 -3.11 1.82
C HIS A 186 -6.05 -3.24 3.21
N ASP A 187 -6.87 -3.22 4.27
CA ASP A 187 -6.39 -3.39 5.64
C ASP A 187 -5.85 -4.81 5.89
N LEU A 188 -6.45 -5.83 5.27
CA LEU A 188 -6.03 -7.23 5.47
C LEU A 188 -4.63 -7.51 4.92
N THR A 189 -4.15 -6.69 3.98
CA THR A 189 -2.78 -6.79 3.47
C THR A 189 -1.75 -6.63 4.59
N ALA A 190 -2.06 -5.88 5.66
CA ALA A 190 -1.19 -5.76 6.82
C ALA A 190 -0.92 -7.08 7.56
N TYR A 191 -1.80 -8.06 7.40
CA TYR A 191 -1.72 -9.38 8.01
C TYR A 191 -1.29 -10.46 7.01
N ALA A 192 -0.89 -10.09 5.80
CA ALA A 192 -0.40 -11.08 4.85
C ALA A 192 0.83 -11.81 5.41
N ALA A 193 1.02 -13.06 5.04
CA ALA A 193 2.26 -13.79 5.23
C ALA A 193 3.05 -13.80 3.90
N PRO A 194 4.39 -13.87 3.94
CA PRO A 194 5.21 -13.89 2.73
C PRO A 194 4.78 -14.96 1.71
N GLN A 195 4.35 -16.14 2.19
CA GLN A 195 3.96 -17.27 1.33
C GLN A 195 2.63 -17.05 0.60
N GLN A 196 1.85 -16.03 0.98
CA GLN A 196 0.63 -15.66 0.29
C GLN A 196 0.90 -14.77 -0.93
N GLY A 197 2.07 -14.13 -0.99
CA GLY A 197 2.49 -13.31 -2.13
C GLY A 197 3.16 -14.14 -3.21
N ILE A 198 2.97 -13.74 -4.46
CA ILE A 198 3.82 -14.15 -5.58
C ILE A 198 4.73 -12.99 -5.94
N GLU A 199 6.03 -13.25 -6.11
CA GLU A 199 6.97 -12.26 -6.60
C GLU A 199 6.66 -11.93 -8.06
N ILE A 200 6.45 -10.64 -8.36
CA ILE A 200 6.16 -10.16 -9.72
C ILE A 200 7.32 -9.34 -10.31
N ALA A 201 8.18 -8.78 -9.47
CA ALA A 201 9.35 -8.01 -9.89
C ALA A 201 10.39 -7.96 -8.77
N ALA A 202 11.67 -7.87 -9.16
CA ALA A 202 12.77 -7.54 -8.27
C ALA A 202 13.73 -6.58 -8.99
N VAL A 203 13.99 -5.42 -8.39
CA VAL A 203 14.83 -4.36 -8.98
C VAL A 203 15.86 -3.91 -7.96
N THR A 204 17.14 -4.07 -8.30
CA THR A 204 18.27 -3.56 -7.49
C THR A 204 18.63 -2.15 -7.94
N SER A 205 18.65 -1.22 -6.98
CA SER A 205 19.00 0.19 -7.21
C SER A 205 20.50 0.38 -7.44
N SER A 206 20.88 1.57 -7.92
CA SER A 206 22.30 1.92 -8.04
C SER A 206 23.01 2.05 -6.68
N LEU A 207 22.25 2.21 -5.60
CA LEU A 207 22.72 2.27 -4.21
C LEU A 207 22.82 0.88 -3.55
N GLY A 208 22.46 -0.19 -4.27
CA GLY A 208 22.67 -1.58 -3.86
C GLY A 208 21.49 -2.25 -3.14
N GLY A 209 20.48 -1.50 -2.71
CA GLY A 209 19.25 -2.05 -2.14
C GLY A 209 18.35 -2.66 -3.21
N THR A 210 17.68 -3.76 -2.90
CA THR A 210 16.72 -4.42 -3.81
C THR A 210 15.28 -4.18 -3.36
N THR A 211 14.46 -3.65 -4.27
CA THR A 211 13.01 -3.61 -4.09
C THR A 211 12.39 -4.85 -4.75
N THR A 212 11.75 -5.70 -3.96
CA THR A 212 11.01 -6.87 -4.43
C THR A 212 9.52 -6.65 -4.27
N THR A 213 8.77 -6.78 -5.35
CA THR A 213 7.32 -6.57 -5.37
C THR A 213 6.58 -7.90 -5.35
N TYR A 214 5.64 -8.04 -4.42
CA TYR A 214 4.79 -9.19 -4.23
C TYR A 214 3.31 -8.82 -4.39
N MET A 215 2.58 -9.62 -5.17
CA MET A 215 1.13 -9.54 -5.28
C MET A 215 0.50 -10.70 -4.52
N ILE A 216 -0.48 -10.43 -3.67
CA ILE A 216 -1.34 -11.45 -3.05
C ILE A 216 -2.51 -11.72 -4.00
N PRO A 217 -2.59 -12.89 -4.66
CA PRO A 217 -3.64 -13.18 -5.63
C PRO A 217 -5.01 -13.32 -4.97
N SER A 218 -6.05 -12.92 -5.68
CA SER A 218 -7.43 -13.07 -5.24
C SER A 218 -8.12 -14.20 -6.03
N PRO A 219 -8.37 -15.37 -5.43
CA PRO A 219 -8.98 -16.50 -6.15
C PRO A 219 -10.45 -16.25 -6.51
N THR A 220 -11.11 -15.32 -5.83
CA THR A 220 -12.48 -14.90 -6.09
C THR A 220 -12.51 -13.39 -6.25
N LEU A 221 -13.06 -12.91 -7.35
CA LEU A 221 -13.27 -11.48 -7.59
C LEU A 221 -13.91 -10.81 -6.35
N PRO A 222 -13.30 -9.75 -5.80
CA PRO A 222 -13.84 -9.06 -4.65
C PRO A 222 -15.31 -8.62 -4.81
N LEU A 223 -15.76 -8.28 -6.04
CA LEU A 223 -17.17 -7.95 -6.29
C LEU A 223 -18.15 -9.09 -5.96
N LEU A 224 -17.69 -10.33 -5.92
CA LEU A 224 -18.49 -11.51 -5.62
C LEU A 224 -18.48 -11.89 -4.14
N LEU A 225 -17.61 -11.29 -3.32
CA LEU A 225 -17.53 -11.60 -1.89
C LEU A 225 -18.83 -11.29 -1.12
N PRO A 226 -19.59 -10.20 -1.42
CA PRO A 226 -20.89 -10.00 -0.81
C PRO A 226 -21.86 -11.17 -1.01
N LEU A 227 -21.83 -11.82 -2.19
CA LEU A 227 -22.66 -13.00 -2.46
C LEU A 227 -22.29 -14.17 -1.54
N LYS A 228 -21.00 -14.40 -1.31
CA LYS A 228 -20.53 -15.41 -0.35
C LYS A 228 -21.01 -15.09 1.06
N GLN A 229 -20.96 -13.81 1.47
CA GLN A 229 -21.38 -13.38 2.81
C GLN A 229 -22.87 -13.62 3.07
N ILE A 230 -23.73 -13.45 2.07
CA ILE A 230 -25.17 -13.73 2.20
C ILE A 230 -25.53 -15.20 1.96
N GLY A 231 -24.53 -16.09 1.84
CA GLY A 231 -24.72 -17.53 1.77
C GLY A 231 -25.03 -18.08 0.38
N VAL A 232 -24.74 -17.35 -0.70
CA VAL A 232 -24.84 -17.92 -2.07
C VAL A 232 -23.86 -19.10 -2.19
N PRO A 233 -24.31 -20.28 -2.66
CA PRO A 233 -23.45 -21.46 -2.79
C PRO A 233 -22.17 -21.23 -3.60
N ASP A 234 -21.05 -21.80 -3.15
CA ASP A 234 -19.72 -21.63 -3.76
C ASP A 234 -19.68 -21.99 -5.25
N TRP A 235 -20.45 -22.99 -5.70
CA TRP A 235 -20.49 -23.38 -7.11
C TRP A 235 -21.13 -22.30 -8.01
N ILE A 236 -22.09 -21.53 -7.48
CA ILE A 236 -22.70 -20.40 -8.19
C ILE A 236 -21.68 -19.26 -8.27
N VAL A 237 -21.06 -18.91 -7.14
CA VAL A 237 -20.04 -17.86 -7.07
C VAL A 237 -18.85 -18.20 -7.96
N GLY A 238 -18.39 -19.45 -7.95
CA GLY A 238 -17.33 -19.93 -8.82
C GLY A 238 -17.70 -19.84 -10.30
N GLY A 239 -18.94 -20.17 -10.67
CA GLY A 239 -19.44 -19.98 -12.04
C GLY A 239 -19.41 -18.52 -12.47
N LEU A 240 -19.90 -17.60 -11.63
CA LEU A 240 -19.84 -16.15 -11.88
C LEU A 240 -18.40 -15.66 -11.98
N ASN A 241 -17.52 -16.13 -11.08
CA ASN A 241 -16.11 -15.76 -11.07
C ASN A 241 -15.42 -16.14 -12.38
N ASN A 242 -15.65 -17.35 -12.89
CA ASN A 242 -15.06 -17.81 -14.14
C ASN A 242 -15.50 -16.97 -15.35
N VAL A 243 -16.75 -16.49 -15.36
CA VAL A 243 -17.28 -15.65 -16.43
C VAL A 243 -16.78 -14.21 -16.33
N LEU A 244 -16.78 -13.65 -15.12
CA LEU A 244 -16.49 -12.23 -14.91
C LEU A 244 -15.00 -11.92 -14.81
N LYS A 245 -14.17 -12.86 -14.35
CA LYS A 245 -12.74 -12.60 -14.11
C LYS A 245 -12.00 -12.13 -15.37
N PRO A 246 -12.16 -12.75 -16.55
CA PRO A 246 -11.54 -12.22 -17.77
C PRO A 246 -11.99 -10.79 -18.12
N LEU A 247 -13.26 -10.44 -17.83
CA LEU A 247 -13.80 -9.10 -18.08
C LEU A 247 -13.25 -8.05 -17.11
N VAL A 248 -13.05 -8.44 -15.84
CA VAL A 248 -12.37 -7.61 -14.84
C VAL A 248 -10.89 -7.46 -15.18
N ASP A 249 -10.20 -8.56 -15.49
CA ASP A 249 -8.77 -8.58 -15.81
C ASP A 249 -8.45 -7.76 -17.06
N ALA A 250 -9.39 -7.66 -18.01
CA ALA A 250 -9.27 -6.75 -19.15
C ALA A 250 -9.13 -5.27 -18.73
N GLY A 251 -9.47 -4.90 -17.49
CA GLY A 251 -9.24 -3.57 -16.92
C GLY A 251 -7.81 -3.28 -16.46
N TYR A 252 -6.92 -4.28 -16.52
CA TYR A 252 -5.55 -4.23 -16.02
C TYR A 252 -4.58 -4.66 -17.12
N SER A 253 -3.60 -3.83 -17.48
CA SER A 253 -2.58 -4.18 -18.47
C SER A 253 -1.69 -5.34 -17.99
N GLN A 254 -1.42 -5.41 -16.70
CA GLN A 254 -0.63 -6.49 -16.11
C GLN A 254 -1.28 -7.87 -16.21
N TYR A 255 -2.61 -7.96 -16.25
CA TYR A 255 -3.34 -9.23 -16.37
C TYR A 255 -3.79 -9.50 -17.80
N ALA A 256 -4.03 -8.45 -18.58
CA ALA A 256 -4.44 -8.51 -19.98
C ALA A 256 -3.64 -7.48 -20.82
N PRO A 257 -2.37 -7.77 -21.16
CA PRO A 257 -1.48 -6.81 -21.83
C PRO A 257 -1.94 -6.46 -23.25
N THR A 258 -2.67 -7.37 -23.91
CA THR A 258 -3.17 -7.17 -25.28
C THR A 258 -4.56 -6.54 -25.35
N ALA A 259 -5.15 -6.12 -24.22
CA ALA A 259 -6.51 -5.57 -24.17
C ALA A 259 -6.61 -4.07 -24.55
N GLY A 260 -5.58 -3.55 -25.22
CA GLY A 260 -5.53 -2.17 -25.71
C GLY A 260 -4.82 -1.21 -24.72
N PRO A 261 -4.96 0.11 -24.96
CA PRO A 261 -4.20 1.13 -24.25
C PRO A 261 -4.52 1.14 -22.76
N TYR A 262 -3.64 1.72 -21.95
CA TYR A 262 -3.78 1.78 -20.50
C TYR A 262 -3.04 3.00 -19.93
N PHE A 263 -3.38 3.41 -18.72
CA PHE A 263 -2.69 4.49 -18.02
C PHE A 263 -1.43 4.01 -17.31
N SER A 264 -0.35 4.75 -17.43
CA SER A 264 0.86 4.60 -16.64
C SER A 264 1.51 5.96 -16.43
N HIS A 265 1.83 6.30 -15.19
CA HIS A 265 2.44 7.58 -14.79
C HIS A 265 1.64 8.80 -15.31
N GLY A 266 0.31 8.67 -15.32
CA GLY A 266 -0.62 9.68 -15.84
C GLY A 266 -0.65 9.85 -17.36
N ASN A 267 0.01 8.96 -18.10
CA ASN A 267 0.02 8.96 -19.56
C ASN A 267 -0.74 7.76 -20.12
N LEU A 268 -1.39 7.94 -21.26
CA LEU A 268 -2.00 6.85 -22.02
C LEU A 268 -0.91 6.14 -22.84
N VAL A 269 -0.68 4.86 -22.56
CA VAL A 269 0.25 3.96 -23.26
C VAL A 269 -0.53 3.11 -24.25
N TRP A 270 0.05 2.86 -25.43
CA TRP A 270 -0.55 2.10 -26.54
C TRP A 270 0.22 0.82 -26.84
#